data_AF-A0A5C7L1V5-F1
#
_entry.id   AF-A0A5C7L1V5-F1
#
_cell.length_a   1.000
_cell.length_b   1.000
_cell.length_c   1.000
_cell.angle_alpha   90.00
_cell.angle_beta   90.00
_cell.angle_gamma   90.00
#
_symmetry.space_group_name_H-M   'P 1'
#
loop_
_entity.id
_entity.type
_entity.pdbx_description
1 polymer ?
#
loop_
_entity_poly.entity_id
_entity_poly.type
_entity_poly.pdbx_seq_one_letter_code
_entity_poly.pdbx_strand_id
1 'polypeptide(L)' 'MRRKPRKLTLRQTLAVNVRRERTRHQWSQRQLADFAEISQTYVSQVEAAQRAVSLDVVDKLAAAFEFEDSARLLQR' A
#
# COMPACT_ATOMS: atom_id res chain seq x y z
N MET A 1 1.32 18.69 28.14
CA MET A 1 1.21 17.25 27.81
C MET A 1 1.79 17.00 26.42
N ARG A 2 2.95 16.35 26.29
CA ARG A 2 3.45 15.89 24.98
C ARG A 2 2.69 14.61 24.62
N ARG A 3 1.76 14.66 23.66
CA ARG A 3 1.18 13.45 23.08
C ARG A 3 2.34 12.66 22.44
N LYS A 4 2.66 11.47 22.96
CA LYS A 4 3.54 10.54 22.25
C LYS A 4 2.96 10.34 20.84
N PRO A 5 3.75 10.43 19.77
CA PRO A 5 3.24 10.18 18.42
C PRO A 5 2.62 8.78 18.41
N ARG A 6 1.33 8.68 18.09
CA ARG A 6 0.67 7.38 17.96
C ARG A 6 1.33 6.67 16.77
N LYS A 7 1.84 5.46 17.01
CA LYS A 7 2.33 4.58 15.94
C LYS A 7 1.25 4.46 14.86
N LEU A 8 1.66 4.45 13.59
CA LEU A 8 0.75 4.29 12.46
C LEU A 8 -0.09 3.02 12.62
N THR A 9 -1.37 3.09 12.25
CA THR A 9 -2.19 1.88 12.10
C THR A 9 -1.63 1.00 10.99
N LEU A 10 -1.97 -0.29 10.95
CA LEU A 10 -1.55 -1.17 9.85
C LEU A 10 -2.00 -0.63 8.48
N ARG A 11 -3.20 -0.04 8.41
CA ARG A 11 -3.71 0.61 7.20
C ARG A 11 -2.85 1.80 6.76
N GLN A 12 -2.45 2.65 7.71
CA GLN A 12 -1.55 3.77 7.40
C GLN A 12 -0.16 3.29 7.01
N THR A 13 0.32 2.19 7.62
CA THR A 13 1.60 1.57 7.30
C THR A 13 1.59 1.02 5.87
N LEU A 14 0.53 0.28 5.51
CA LEU A 14 0.27 -0.19 4.16
C LEU A 14 0.26 0.97 3.15
N ALA A 15 -0.52 2.03 3.43
CA ALA A 15 -0.65 3.18 2.55
C ALA A 15 0.70 3.86 2.24
N VAL A 16 1.51 4.06 3.29
CA VAL A 16 2.85 4.64 3.16
C VAL A 16 3.78 3.73 2.37
N ASN A 17 3.80 2.43 2.68
CA ASN A 17 4.68 1.47 2.02
C ASN A 17 4.31 1.28 0.54
N VAL A 18 3.03 1.13 0.21
CA VAL A 18 2.56 1.03 -1.19
C VAL A 18 2.97 2.27 -1.98
N ARG A 19 2.75 3.47 -1.42
CA ARG A 19 3.16 4.72 -2.08
C ARG A 19 4.67 4.80 -2.25
N ARG A 20 5.44 4.42 -1.22
CA ARG A 20 6.90 4.41 -1.26
C ARG A 20 7.42 3.50 -2.38
N GLU A 21 7.00 2.24 -2.39
CA GLU A 21 7.45 1.28 -3.42
C GLU A 21 7.02 1.71 -4.81
N ARG A 22 5.77 2.19 -4.99
CA ARG A 22 5.32 2.75 -6.26
C ARG A 22 6.22 3.88 -6.76
N THR A 23 6.56 4.84 -5.89
CA THR A 23 7.45 5.95 -6.28
C THR A 23 8.88 5.50 -6.55
N ARG A 24 9.38 4.49 -5.83
CA ARG A 24 10.70 3.90 -6.07
C ARG A 24 10.79 3.24 -7.45
N HIS A 25 9.70 2.63 -7.91
CA HIS A 25 9.56 2.08 -9.26
C HIS A 25 9.23 3.13 -10.33
N GLN A 26 9.08 4.40 -9.95
CA GLN A 26 8.66 5.49 -10.84
C GLN A 26 7.30 5.24 -11.53
N TRP A 27 6.42 4.47 -10.89
CA TRP A 27 5.11 4.14 -11.43
C TRP A 27 4.06 5.21 -11.08
N SER A 28 3.18 5.50 -12.02
CA SER A 28 1.90 6.16 -11.74
C SER A 28 0.96 5.22 -10.96
N GLN A 29 -0.07 5.78 -10.32
CA GLN A 29 -1.11 4.94 -9.67
C GLN A 29 -1.79 4.01 -10.67
N ARG A 30 -1.95 4.43 -11.93
CA ARG A 30 -2.51 3.62 -13.00
C ARG A 30 -1.62 2.41 -13.30
N GLN A 31 -0.31 2.64 -13.47
CA GLN A 31 0.63 1.54 -13.71
C GLN A 31 0.62 0.52 -12.57
N LEU A 32 0.65 0.95 -11.30
CA LEU A 32 0.51 0.02 -10.17
C LEU A 32 -0.82 -0.74 -10.22
N ALA A 33 -1.91 -0.06 -10.56
CA ALA A 33 -3.22 -0.69 -10.65
C ALA A 33 -3.25 -1.76 -11.74
N ASP A 34 -2.63 -1.49 -12.89
CA ASP A 34 -2.50 -2.43 -14.00
C ASP A 34 -1.66 -3.64 -13.58
N PHE A 35 -0.50 -3.45 -12.94
CA PHE A 35 0.34 -4.55 -12.44
C PHE A 35 -0.32 -5.38 -11.33
N ALA A 36 -1.11 -4.75 -10.46
CA ALA A 36 -1.80 -5.42 -9.35
C ALA A 36 -3.19 -5.94 -9.74
N GLU A 37 -3.62 -5.79 -10.99
CA GLU A 37 -4.96 -6.18 -11.47
C GLU A 37 -6.10 -5.68 -10.57
N ILE A 38 -6.04 -4.37 -10.23
CA ILE A 38 -7.07 -3.64 -9.47
C ILE A 38 -7.34 -2.29 -10.13
N SER A 39 -8.33 -1.54 -9.65
CA SER A 39 -8.63 -0.22 -10.24
C SER A 39 -7.68 0.86 -9.72
N GLN A 40 -7.35 1.83 -10.59
CA GLN A 40 -6.58 3.02 -10.21
C GLN A 40 -7.23 3.79 -9.05
N THR A 41 -8.57 3.89 -9.06
CA THR A 41 -9.33 4.50 -7.96
C THR A 41 -9.08 3.77 -6.64
N TYR A 42 -8.99 2.43 -6.67
CA TYR A 42 -8.72 1.67 -5.46
C TYR A 42 -7.28 1.86 -4.96
N VAL A 43 -6.29 1.89 -5.86
CA VAL A 43 -4.90 2.27 -5.51
C VAL A 43 -4.86 3.63 -4.82
N SER A 44 -5.58 4.62 -5.35
CA SER A 44 -5.67 5.96 -4.73
C SER A 44 -6.26 5.91 -3.32
N GLN A 45 -7.34 5.15 -3.12
CA GLN A 45 -7.95 4.96 -1.80
C GLN A 45 -7.04 4.21 -0.81
N VAL A 46 -6.26 3.24 -1.29
CA VAL A 46 -5.25 2.51 -0.50
C VAL A 46 -4.16 3.47 -0.04
N GLU A 47 -3.57 4.24 -0.96
CA GLU A 47 -2.51 5.22 -0.64
C GLU A 47 -2.99 6.35 0.29
N ALA A 48 -4.29 6.64 0.29
CA ALA A 48 -4.92 7.60 1.18
C ALA A 48 -5.38 7.00 2.53
N ALA A 49 -5.23 5.69 2.75
CA ALA A 49 -5.73 4.96 3.91
C ALA A 49 -7.25 5.12 4.18
N GLN A 50 -8.04 5.42 3.15
CA GLN A 50 -9.46 5.79 3.27
C GLN A 50 -10.39 4.58 3.42
N ARG A 51 -10.00 3.41 2.93
CA ARG A 51 -10.84 2.19 2.97
C ARG A 51 -10.14 1.03 3.70
N ALA A 52 -10.93 0.10 4.22
CA ALA A 52 -10.41 -1.22 4.58
C ALA A 52 -9.91 -1.93 3.32
N VAL A 53 -8.78 -2.62 3.44
CA VAL A 53 -8.13 -3.38 2.36
C VAL A 53 -8.18 -4.85 2.77
N SER A 54 -8.64 -5.73 1.88
CA SER A 54 -8.60 -7.18 2.11
C SER A 54 -7.18 -7.72 1.98
N LEU A 55 -6.91 -8.87 2.58
CA LEU A 55 -5.59 -9.51 2.47
C LEU A 55 -5.26 -9.89 1.02
N ASP A 56 -6.25 -10.34 0.24
CA ASP A 56 -6.05 -10.64 -1.20
C ASP A 56 -5.51 -9.44 -1.99
N VAL A 57 -5.92 -8.22 -1.61
CA VAL A 57 -5.43 -7.00 -2.26
C VAL A 57 -4.02 -6.65 -1.79
N VAL A 58 -3.67 -6.98 -0.54
CA VAL A 58 -2.29 -6.86 -0.06
C VAL A 58 -1.39 -7.83 -0.80
N ASP A 59 -1.85 -9.06 -1.05
CA ASP A 59 -1.11 -10.05 -1.85
C ASP A 59 -0.94 -9.61 -3.30
N LYS A 60 -2.00 -9.10 -3.95
CA LYS A 60 -1.92 -8.53 -5.30
C LYS A 60 -0.93 -7.36 -5.40
N LEU A 61 -0.94 -6.46 -4.42
CA LEU A 61 0.00 -5.34 -4.38
C LEU A 61 1.43 -5.82 -4.15
N ALA A 62 1.63 -6.80 -3.28
CA ALA A 62 2.95 -7.39 -3.03
C ALA A 62 3.48 -8.09 -4.29
N ALA A 63 2.64 -8.86 -4.98
CA ALA A 63 2.98 -9.52 -6.24
C ALA A 63 3.33 -8.50 -7.34
N ALA A 64 2.61 -7.38 -7.43
CA ALA A 64 2.94 -6.30 -8.37
C ALA A 64 4.33 -5.68 -8.13
N PHE A 65 4.85 -5.73 -6.90
CA PHE A 65 6.21 -5.32 -6.56
C PHE A 65 7.22 -6.48 -6.55
N GLU A 66 6.82 -7.68 -7.00
CA GLU A 66 7.63 -8.89 -7.00
C GLU A 66 8.10 -9.29 -5.58
N PHE A 67 7.27 -9.04 -4.57
CA PHE A 67 7.55 -9.47 -3.19
C PHE A 67 7.01 -10.87 -2.95
N GLU A 68 7.86 -11.76 -2.45
CA GLU A 68 7.46 -13.11 -2.02
C GLU A 68 6.58 -13.09 -0.76
N ASP A 69 6.83 -12.16 0.17
CA ASP A 69 6.09 -12.01 1.42
C ASP A 69 5.30 -10.69 1.43
N SER A 70 3.97 -10.79 1.44
CA SER A 70 3.07 -9.64 1.47
C SER A 70 3.10 -8.89 2.80
N ALA A 71 3.53 -9.53 3.90
CA ALA A 71 3.68 -8.89 5.19
C ALA A 71 4.72 -7.76 5.17
N ARG A 72 5.66 -7.76 4.20
CA ARG A 72 6.61 -6.66 3.97
C ARG A 72 5.92 -5.30 3.81
N LEU A 73 4.73 -5.27 3.21
CA LEU A 73 3.95 -4.03 3.06
C LEU A 73 3.36 -3.52 4.37
N LEU A 74 3.35 -4.34 5.43
CA LEU A 74 2.75 -4.02 6.73
C LEU A 74 3.79 -3.72 7.83
N GLN A 75 5.09 -3.81 7.51
CA GLN A 75 6.18 -3.55 8.44
C GLN A 75 6.35 -2.04 8.71
N ARG A 76 6.63 -1.69 9.98
CA ARG A 76 6.77 -0.33 10.50
C ARG A 76 8.22 0.07 10.71
#